data_AF-A0A1B6LW48-F1
#
_entry.id   AF-A0A1B6LW48-F1
#
_cell.length_a   1.000
_cell.length_b   1.000
_cell.length_c   1.000
_cell.angle_alpha   90.00
_cell.angle_beta   90.00
_cell.angle_gamma   90.00
#
_symmetry.space_group_name_H-M   'P 1'
#
loop_
_entity.id
_entity.type
_entity.pdbx_description
1 polymer ?
#
loop_
_entity_poly.entity_id
_entity_poly.type
_entity_poly.pdbx_seq_one_letter_code
_entity_poly.pdbx_strand_id
1 'polypeptide(L)'
;MDTKRPSRVKKFLLRRVPVVSWLPQYSADKAISDLIAGVTVGLTLMPQGLAYAVLAGLEPQYGLYSSFMGCLVYMVLGSCKDITIGPTALMALMSYKHVVTHGPDFAILLCFLTGCVQILMGILHLGVLIDFISIPVTVGFTSATSVIIAVSQLKGLLGLKFSSSGFLDTLSQVVQNLHKARVSDSVLGLTCICLLLLLRKVKDIKLSGSDGK
;
A
#
# COMPACT_ATOMS: atom_id res chain seq x y z
N MET A 1 25.77 34.58 26.25
CA MET A 1 24.70 34.27 27.23
C MET A 1 23.37 34.45 26.53
N ASP A 2 22.61 33.37 26.35
CA ASP A 2 21.13 33.24 26.23
C ASP A 2 20.73 32.02 25.40
N THR A 3 21.07 30.82 25.89
CA THR A 3 20.46 29.56 25.44
C THR A 3 19.06 29.47 26.06
N LYS A 4 18.07 30.16 25.45
CA LYS A 4 16.66 30.02 25.81
C LYS A 4 16.24 28.55 25.71
N ARG A 5 16.11 27.87 26.86
CA ARG A 5 15.58 26.51 26.96
C ARG A 5 14.26 26.44 26.19
N PRO A 6 14.11 25.57 25.17
CA PRO A 6 12.86 25.48 24.43
C PRO A 6 11.73 25.09 25.39
N SER A 7 10.63 25.85 25.36
CA SER A 7 9.47 25.64 26.22
C SER A 7 8.94 24.21 26.08
N ARG A 8 8.41 23.62 27.16
CA ARG A 8 7.86 22.24 27.17
C ARG A 8 6.86 22.00 26.02
N VAL A 9 6.09 23.03 25.67
CA VAL A 9 5.13 23.03 24.56
C VAL A 9 5.83 22.91 23.20
N LYS A 10 6.95 23.62 22.98
CA LYS A 10 7.73 23.54 21.75
C LYS A 10 8.36 22.15 21.55
N LYS A 11 8.87 21.53 22.62
CA LYS A 11 9.37 20.14 22.58
C LYS A 11 8.25 19.12 22.32
N PHE A 12 7.06 19.34 22.88
CA PHE A 12 5.91 18.45 22.66
C PHE A 12 5.40 18.54 21.22
N LEU A 13 5.25 19.76 20.69
CA LEU A 13 4.86 20.01 19.30
C LEU A 13 5.86 19.44 18.29
N LEU A 14 7.17 19.67 18.50
CA LEU A 14 8.23 19.12 17.64
C LEU A 14 8.26 17.59 17.62
N ARG A 15 7.77 16.92 18.68
CA ARG A 15 7.74 15.46 18.77
C ARG A 15 6.45 14.84 18.21
N ARG A 16 5.35 15.59 18.17
CA ARG A 16 4.03 15.12 17.73
C ARG A 16 3.70 15.50 16.28
N VAL A 17 4.31 16.57 15.75
CA VAL A 17 4.06 17.06 14.39
C VAL A 17 5.41 17.23 13.68
N PRO A 18 5.96 16.14 13.10
CA PRO A 18 7.30 16.13 12.52
C PRO A 18 7.49 17.15 11.39
N VAL A 19 6.42 17.58 10.72
CA VAL A 19 6.48 18.62 9.67
C VAL A 19 7.18 19.89 10.10
N VAL A 20 7.02 20.30 11.35
CA VAL A 20 7.59 21.56 11.86
C VAL A 20 9.12 21.47 12.02
N SER A 21 9.68 20.27 12.14
CA SER A 21 11.11 20.08 12.29
C SER A 21 11.84 19.97 10.94
N TRP A 22 11.24 19.30 9.94
CA TRP A 22 11.89 19.07 8.65
C TRP A 22 11.64 20.19 7.63
N LEU A 23 10.46 20.83 7.63
CA LEU A 23 10.10 21.86 6.66
C LEU A 23 11.07 23.06 6.65
N PRO A 24 11.58 23.56 7.79
CA PRO A 24 12.54 24.67 7.80
C PRO A 24 13.93 24.30 7.27
N GLN A 25 14.26 23.02 7.18
CA GLN A 25 15.58 22.51 6.73
C GLN A 25 15.53 22.01 5.27
N TYR A 26 14.45 22.30 4.56
CA TYR A 26 14.19 21.81 3.23
C TYR A 26 14.90 22.67 2.17
N SER A 27 15.67 22.03 1.29
CA SER A 27 16.46 22.68 0.22
C SER A 27 15.73 22.56 -1.12
N ALA A 28 15.98 23.51 -2.04
CA ALA A 28 15.48 23.47 -3.41
C ALA A 28 15.93 22.22 -4.19
N ASP A 29 17.15 21.72 -3.96
CA ASP A 29 17.64 20.49 -4.61
C ASP A 29 16.84 19.25 -4.19
N LYS A 30 16.42 19.20 -2.92
CA LYS A 30 15.55 18.14 -2.40
C LYS A 30 14.16 18.25 -3.01
N ALA A 31 13.66 19.47 -3.23
CA ALA A 31 12.36 19.70 -3.86
C ALA A 31 12.28 19.10 -5.27
N ILE A 32 13.33 19.25 -6.08
CA ILE A 32 13.36 18.69 -7.45
C ILE A 32 13.39 17.16 -7.39
N SER A 33 14.23 16.61 -6.51
CA SER A 33 14.35 15.15 -6.34
C SER A 33 13.05 14.52 -5.83
N ASP A 34 12.39 15.16 -4.86
CA ASP A 34 11.12 14.72 -4.29
C ASP A 34 9.95 14.93 -5.28
N LEU A 35 10.02 15.92 -6.16
CA LEU A 35 9.04 16.09 -7.25
C LEU A 35 9.11 14.93 -8.24
N ILE A 36 10.32 14.57 -8.69
CA ILE A 36 10.51 13.43 -9.62
C ILE A 36 10.09 12.12 -8.95
N ALA A 37 10.47 11.91 -7.69
CA ALA A 37 10.06 10.75 -6.91
C ALA A 37 8.53 10.72 -6.70
N GLY A 38 7.93 11.85 -6.35
CA GLY A 38 6.49 12.00 -6.13
C GLY A 38 5.66 11.74 -7.38
N VAL A 39 6.09 12.25 -8.54
CA VAL A 39 5.44 11.92 -9.84
C VAL A 39 5.56 10.43 -10.13
N THR A 40 6.73 9.83 -9.91
CA THR A 40 6.94 8.39 -10.13
C THR A 40 6.05 7.54 -9.23
N VAL A 41 6.00 7.86 -7.94
CA VAL A 41 5.17 7.16 -6.95
C VAL A 41 3.67 7.40 -7.22
N GLY A 42 3.28 8.62 -7.60
CA GLY A 42 1.90 8.93 -7.96
C GLY A 42 1.42 8.09 -9.15
N LEU A 43 2.23 8.02 -10.21
CA LEU A 43 1.93 7.23 -11.40
C LEU A 43 1.83 5.72 -11.12
N THR A 44 2.57 5.19 -10.14
CA THR A 44 2.45 3.78 -9.73
C THR A 44 1.26 3.53 -8.79
N LEU A 45 0.95 4.49 -7.91
CA LEU A 45 -0.17 4.39 -6.98
C LEU A 45 -1.55 4.48 -7.66
N MET A 46 -1.68 5.23 -8.76
CA MET A 46 -2.96 5.36 -9.46
C MET A 46 -3.55 4.02 -9.92
N PRO A 47 -2.86 3.21 -10.75
CA PRO A 47 -3.38 1.91 -11.16
C PRO A 47 -3.51 0.94 -9.98
N GLN A 48 -2.59 1.00 -9.01
CA GLN A 48 -2.63 0.16 -7.82
C GLN A 48 -3.89 0.41 -6.97
N GLY A 49 -4.22 1.69 -6.70
CA GLY A 49 -5.39 2.08 -5.92
C GLY A 49 -6.70 1.67 -6.60
N LEU A 50 -6.80 1.89 -7.92
CA LEU A 50 -7.96 1.47 -8.72
C LEU A 50 -8.18 -0.04 -8.64
N ALA A 51 -7.12 -0.83 -8.81
CA ALA A 51 -7.21 -2.28 -8.71
C ALA A 51 -7.64 -2.73 -7.30
N TYR A 52 -7.05 -2.15 -6.25
CA TYR A 52 -7.34 -2.55 -4.88
C TYR A 52 -8.76 -2.21 -4.41
N ALA A 53 -9.34 -1.11 -4.89
CA ALA A 53 -10.75 -0.82 -4.63
C ALA A 53 -11.67 -1.90 -5.23
N VAL A 54 -11.41 -2.31 -6.47
CA VAL A 54 -12.16 -3.41 -7.12
C VAL A 54 -11.96 -4.74 -6.38
N LEU A 55 -10.76 -5.00 -5.86
CA LEU A 55 -10.50 -6.16 -5.00
C LEU A 55 -11.28 -6.13 -3.67
N ALA A 56 -11.58 -4.94 -3.14
CA ALA A 56 -12.42 -4.75 -1.96
C ALA A 56 -13.93 -4.78 -2.26
N GLY A 57 -14.33 -4.91 -3.54
CA GLY A 57 -15.73 -4.86 -3.95
C GLY A 57 -16.31 -3.45 -4.00
N LEU A 58 -15.45 -2.43 -4.06
CA LEU A 58 -15.82 -1.01 -4.19
C LEU A 58 -15.61 -0.51 -5.61
N GLU A 59 -16.24 0.62 -5.92
CA GLU A 59 -15.95 1.36 -7.15
C GLU A 59 -14.49 1.88 -7.16
N PRO A 60 -13.82 1.95 -8.33
CA PRO A 60 -12.41 2.33 -8.43
C PRO A 60 -12.07 3.68 -7.77
N GLN A 61 -13.01 4.62 -7.77
CA GLN A 61 -12.85 5.97 -7.18
C GLN A 61 -12.50 5.94 -5.68
N TYR A 62 -13.00 4.96 -4.92
CA TYR A 62 -12.65 4.82 -3.49
C TYR A 62 -11.17 4.55 -3.27
N GLY A 63 -10.52 3.86 -4.21
CA GLY A 63 -9.08 3.62 -4.17
C GLY A 63 -8.26 4.90 -4.32
N LEU A 64 -8.70 5.79 -5.22
CA LEU A 64 -8.06 7.09 -5.41
C LEU A 64 -8.25 8.00 -4.20
N TYR A 65 -9.46 8.03 -3.62
CA TYR A 65 -9.72 8.81 -2.40
C TYR A 65 -8.84 8.37 -1.24
N SER A 66 -8.69 7.05 -1.05
CA SER A 66 -7.84 6.50 0.01
C SER A 66 -6.36 6.80 -0.20
N SER A 67 -5.84 6.68 -1.43
CA SER A 67 -4.44 6.98 -1.75
C SER A 67 -4.11 8.45 -1.55
N PHE A 68 -5.02 9.35 -1.95
CA PHE A 68 -4.83 10.79 -1.82
C PHE A 68 -4.89 11.26 -0.36
N MET A 69 -5.96 10.93 0.35
CA MET A 69 -6.14 11.39 1.74
C MET A 69 -5.11 10.77 2.69
N GLY A 70 -4.75 9.49 2.51
CA GLY A 70 -3.73 8.83 3.31
C GLY A 70 -2.37 9.52 3.22
N CYS A 71 -1.94 9.88 2.01
CA CYS A 71 -0.69 10.60 1.79
C CYS A 71 -0.71 12.00 2.40
N LEU A 72 -1.81 12.76 2.27
CA LEU A 72 -1.93 14.10 2.84
C LEU A 72 -1.82 14.10 4.37
N VAL A 73 -2.52 13.17 5.04
CA VAL A 73 -2.47 13.05 6.50
C VAL A 73 -1.06 12.63 6.95
N TYR A 74 -0.43 11.69 6.23
CA TYR A 74 0.93 11.24 6.55
C TYR A 74 2.00 12.31 6.31
N MET A 75 1.81 13.22 5.34
CA MET A 75 2.73 14.35 5.13
C MET A 75 2.87 15.22 6.39
N VAL A 76 1.78 15.42 7.14
CA VAL A 76 1.75 16.28 8.32
C VAL A 76 2.21 15.53 9.58
N LEU A 77 1.75 14.29 9.76
CA LEU A 77 1.91 13.52 11.00
C LEU A 77 2.97 12.42 10.92
N GLY A 78 3.49 12.13 9.72
CA GLY A 78 4.38 11.02 9.44
C GLY A 78 5.78 11.23 10.02
N SER A 79 6.36 10.15 10.54
CA SER A 79 7.69 10.15 11.14
C SER A 79 8.80 9.75 10.16
N CYS A 80 8.46 9.06 9.06
CA CYS A 80 9.42 8.55 8.08
C CYS A 80 9.21 9.23 6.72
N LYS A 81 10.29 9.79 6.15
CA LYS A 81 10.22 10.56 4.89
C LYS A 81 9.95 9.70 3.64
N ASP A 82 10.42 8.46 3.64
CA ASP A 82 10.45 7.60 2.44
C ASP A 82 9.26 6.62 2.36
N ILE A 83 8.34 6.65 3.32
CA ILE A 83 7.18 5.76 3.36
C ILE A 83 6.00 6.42 2.66
N THR A 84 5.40 5.67 1.74
CA THR A 84 4.16 6.05 1.07
C THR A 84 2.98 5.30 1.69
N ILE A 85 1.92 6.03 2.06
CA ILE A 85 0.68 5.44 2.60
C ILE A 85 -0.36 5.33 1.50
N GLY A 86 -0.95 4.15 1.37
CA GLY A 86 -2.03 3.90 0.43
C GLY A 86 -2.76 2.60 0.73
N PRO A 87 -3.81 2.30 -0.05
CA PRO A 87 -4.51 1.03 0.04
C PRO A 87 -3.54 -0.12 -0.26
N THR A 88 -3.76 -1.26 0.39
CA THR A 88 -2.99 -2.49 0.17
C THR A 88 -3.91 -3.64 -0.20
N ALA A 89 -3.39 -4.57 -1.02
CA ALA A 89 -4.16 -5.73 -1.49
C ALA A 89 -4.73 -6.56 -0.32
N LEU A 90 -3.95 -6.77 0.74
CA LEU A 90 -4.40 -7.55 1.89
C LEU A 90 -5.59 -6.90 2.60
N MET A 91 -5.53 -5.59 2.86
CA MET A 91 -6.63 -4.87 3.52
C MET A 91 -7.90 -4.87 2.67
N ALA A 92 -7.76 -4.79 1.33
CA ALA A 92 -8.87 -4.95 0.41
C ALA A 92 -9.51 -6.34 0.51
N LEU A 93 -8.70 -7.41 0.55
CA LEU A 93 -9.21 -8.78 0.67
C LEU A 93 -9.89 -9.06 2.02
N MET A 94 -9.38 -8.49 3.11
CA MET A 94 -9.98 -8.64 4.45
C MET A 94 -11.32 -7.90 4.57
N SER A 95 -11.45 -6.74 3.94
CA SER A 95 -12.69 -5.94 3.97
C SER A 95 -13.75 -6.44 2.98
N TYR A 96 -13.36 -7.12 1.89
CA TYR A 96 -14.23 -7.55 0.80
C TYR A 96 -15.58 -8.12 1.24
N LYS A 97 -15.59 -9.15 2.10
CA LYS A 97 -16.85 -9.81 2.51
C LYS A 97 -17.82 -8.85 3.19
N HIS A 98 -17.29 -7.96 4.02
CA HIS A 98 -18.09 -7.03 4.80
C HIS A 98 -18.68 -5.95 3.89
N VAL A 99 -17.88 -5.45 2.94
CA VAL A 99 -18.28 -4.45 1.96
C VAL A 99 -19.32 -4.99 0.99
N VAL A 100 -19.13 -6.19 0.43
CA VAL A 100 -20.09 -6.78 -0.51
C VAL A 100 -21.44 -7.05 0.14
N THR A 101 -21.46 -7.35 1.44
CA THR A 101 -22.69 -7.65 2.18
C THR A 101 -23.45 -6.40 2.62
N HIS A 102 -22.74 -5.34 3.03
CA HIS A 102 -23.34 -4.16 3.68
C HIS A 102 -23.20 -2.86 2.87
N GLY A 103 -22.49 -2.90 1.73
CA GLY A 103 -22.26 -1.74 0.87
C GLY A 103 -21.05 -0.89 1.24
N PRO A 104 -20.83 0.22 0.50
CA PRO A 104 -19.66 1.08 0.66
C PRO A 104 -19.62 1.85 1.98
N ASP A 105 -20.78 2.18 2.56
CA ASP A 105 -20.86 2.88 3.85
C ASP A 105 -20.19 2.07 4.98
N PHE A 106 -20.28 0.74 4.90
CA PHE A 106 -19.60 -0.14 5.84
C PHE A 106 -18.07 -0.03 5.73
N ALA A 107 -17.53 0.16 4.53
CA ALA A 107 -16.08 0.37 4.35
C ALA A 107 -15.62 1.66 5.04
N ILE A 108 -16.42 2.72 4.96
CA ILE A 108 -16.16 4.01 5.60
C ILE A 108 -16.22 3.86 7.12
N LEU A 109 -17.26 3.20 7.64
CA LEU A 109 -17.40 2.92 9.07
C LEU A 109 -16.25 2.05 9.60
N LEU A 110 -15.88 1.00 8.87
CA LEU A 110 -14.76 0.14 9.23
C LEU A 110 -13.45 0.93 9.26
N CYS A 111 -13.19 1.78 8.27
CA CYS A 111 -12.03 2.67 8.24
C CYS A 111 -12.01 3.59 9.47
N PHE A 112 -13.14 4.25 9.78
CA PHE A 112 -13.26 5.11 10.95
C PHE A 112 -12.98 4.35 12.26
N LEU A 113 -13.61 3.19 12.45
CA LEU A 113 -13.43 2.38 13.65
C LEU A 113 -11.98 1.88 13.78
N THR A 114 -11.35 1.44 12.69
CA THR A 114 -9.93 1.05 12.70
C THR A 114 -9.03 2.21 13.10
N GLY A 115 -9.33 3.44 12.66
CA GLY A 115 -8.63 4.65 13.09
C GLY A 115 -8.80 4.92 14.58
N CYS A 116 -10.01 4.81 15.13
CA CYS A 116 -10.25 4.93 16.56
C CYS A 116 -9.46 3.90 17.37
N VAL A 117 -9.45 2.64 16.92
CA VAL A 117 -8.68 1.56 17.56
C VAL A 117 -7.18 1.83 17.49
N GLN A 118 -6.66 2.31 16.35
CA GLN A 118 -5.25 2.68 16.20
C GLN A 118 -4.85 3.83 17.12
N ILE A 119 -5.70 4.86 17.25
CA ILE A 119 -5.48 5.96 18.20
C ILE A 119 -5.45 5.44 19.63
N LEU A 120 -6.41 4.58 20.00
CA LEU A 120 -6.47 3.96 21.32
C LEU A 120 -5.21 3.14 21.63
N MET A 121 -4.78 2.29 20.69
CA MET A 121 -3.52 1.52 20.80
C MET A 121 -2.31 2.45 20.95
N GLY A 122 -2.29 3.57 20.22
CA GLY A 122 -1.25 4.60 20.35
C GLY A 122 -1.22 5.28 21.72
N ILE A 123 -2.38 5.61 22.30
CA ILE A 123 -2.51 6.19 23.64
C ILE A 123 -2.04 5.20 24.71
N LEU A 124 -2.41 3.93 24.55
CA LEU A 124 -1.99 2.84 25.45
C LEU A 124 -0.52 2.41 25.23
N HIS A 125 0.21 3.05 24.30
CA HIS A 125 1.58 2.72 23.93
C HIS A 125 1.79 1.25 23.53
N LEU A 126 0.77 0.63 22.93
CA LEU A 126 0.84 -0.76 22.45
C LEU A 126 1.80 -0.94 21.25
N GLY A 127 2.45 0.13 20.77
CA GLY A 127 3.54 0.01 19.80
C GLY A 127 4.67 -0.91 20.28
N VAL A 128 4.90 -1.01 21.59
CA VAL A 128 5.89 -1.93 22.17
C VAL A 128 5.56 -3.40 21.86
N LEU A 129 4.29 -3.77 21.65
CA LEU A 129 3.93 -5.14 21.25
C LEU A 129 4.48 -5.51 19.86
N ILE A 130 4.68 -4.52 18.98
CA ILE A 130 5.22 -4.76 17.64
C ILE A 130 6.68 -5.22 17.74
N ASP A 131 7.44 -4.69 18.70
CA ASP A 131 8.84 -5.08 18.94
C ASP A 131 8.96 -6.53 19.46
N PHE A 132 7.87 -7.10 19.99
CA PHE A 132 7.80 -8.51 20.43
C PHE A 132 7.39 -9.48 19.30
N ILE A 133 7.03 -8.98 18.12
CA ILE A 133 6.74 -9.85 16.98
C ILE A 133 8.07 -10.39 16.43
N SER A 134 8.27 -11.69 16.57
CA SER A 134 9.50 -12.33 16.13
C SER A 134 9.65 -12.29 14.61
N ILE A 135 10.88 -12.21 14.13
CA ILE A 135 11.21 -12.23 12.70
C ILE A 135 10.56 -13.45 11.99
N PRO A 136 10.59 -14.68 12.55
CA PRO A 136 9.92 -15.82 11.94
C PRO A 136 8.41 -15.63 11.74
N VAL A 137 7.72 -14.96 12.67
CA VAL A 137 6.28 -14.68 12.56
C VAL A 137 6.02 -13.69 11.42
N THR A 138 6.81 -12.61 11.35
CA THR A 138 6.68 -11.62 10.28
C THR A 138 6.96 -12.22 8.91
N VAL A 139 7.98 -13.08 8.79
CA VAL A 139 8.30 -13.78 7.53
C VAL A 139 7.19 -14.77 7.17
N GLY A 140 6.70 -15.56 8.12
CA GLY A 140 5.58 -16.49 7.91
C GLY A 140 4.31 -15.76 7.45
N PHE A 141 3.95 -14.67 8.13
CA PHE A 141 2.80 -13.84 7.77
C PHE A 141 2.95 -13.22 6.37
N THR A 142 4.13 -12.69 6.04
CA THR A 142 4.40 -12.06 4.74
C THR A 142 4.37 -13.10 3.61
N SER A 143 4.92 -14.30 3.85
CA SER A 143 4.87 -15.41 2.89
C SER A 143 3.44 -15.87 2.62
N ALA A 144 2.66 -16.10 3.68
CA ALA A 144 1.25 -16.47 3.56
C ALA A 144 0.42 -15.38 2.84
N THR A 145 0.64 -14.11 3.20
CA THR A 145 0.01 -12.96 2.53
C THR A 145 0.35 -12.91 1.05
N SER A 146 1.59 -13.19 0.68
CA SER A 146 2.04 -13.21 -0.72
C SER A 146 1.31 -14.29 -1.52
N VAL A 147 1.14 -15.49 -0.95
CA VAL A 147 0.36 -16.59 -1.56
C VAL A 147 -1.11 -16.20 -1.70
N ILE A 148 -1.71 -15.60 -0.67
CA ILE A 148 -3.11 -15.14 -0.71
C ILE A 148 -3.31 -14.10 -1.81
N ILE A 149 -2.41 -13.11 -1.91
CA ILE A 149 -2.45 -12.09 -2.96
C ILE A 149 -2.32 -12.76 -4.33
N ALA A 150 -1.33 -13.64 -4.53
CA ALA A 150 -1.14 -14.33 -5.81
C ALA A 150 -2.40 -15.08 -6.26
N VAL A 151 -3.01 -15.87 -5.38
CA VAL A 151 -4.26 -16.59 -5.67
C VAL A 151 -5.42 -15.64 -5.97
N SER A 152 -5.52 -14.51 -5.24
CA SER A 152 -6.56 -13.51 -5.49
C SER A 152 -6.47 -12.83 -6.87
N GLN A 153 -5.26 -12.75 -7.44
CA GLN A 153 -5.03 -12.15 -8.76
C GLN A 153 -5.27 -13.14 -9.90
N LEU A 154 -5.29 -14.46 -9.64
CA LEU A 154 -5.49 -15.48 -10.70
C LEU A 154 -6.82 -15.29 -11.44
N LYS A 155 -7.88 -14.84 -10.76
CA LYS A 155 -9.17 -14.56 -11.41
C LYS A 155 -9.04 -13.49 -12.50
N GLY A 156 -8.30 -12.42 -12.21
CA GLY A 156 -8.05 -11.32 -13.13
C GLY A 156 -7.10 -11.71 -14.25
N LEU A 157 -6.06 -12.48 -13.92
CA LEU A 157 -5.10 -13.00 -14.88
C LEU A 157 -5.75 -13.92 -15.91
N LEU A 158 -6.68 -14.79 -15.49
CA LEU A 158 -7.35 -15.77 -16.36
C LEU A 158 -8.63 -15.23 -17.04
N GLY A 159 -9.00 -13.97 -16.78
CA GLY A 159 -10.22 -13.36 -17.31
C GLY A 159 -11.53 -13.96 -16.76
N LEU A 160 -11.47 -14.58 -15.57
CA LEU A 160 -12.62 -15.25 -14.95
C LEU A 160 -13.48 -14.24 -14.18
N LYS A 161 -14.80 -14.29 -14.41
CA LYS A 161 -15.78 -13.43 -13.73
C LYS A 161 -16.56 -14.24 -12.71
N PHE A 162 -16.13 -14.20 -11.45
CA PHE A 162 -16.85 -14.77 -10.32
C PHE A 162 -16.59 -13.98 -9.04
N SER A 163 -17.50 -14.10 -8.08
CA SER A 163 -17.38 -13.52 -6.75
C SER A 163 -16.96 -14.64 -5.79
N SER A 164 -15.80 -14.49 -5.15
CA SER A 164 -15.27 -15.47 -4.22
C SER A 164 -15.17 -14.91 -2.80
N SER A 165 -15.61 -15.70 -1.84
CA SER A 165 -15.69 -15.32 -0.43
C SER A 165 -14.50 -15.89 0.35
N GLY A 166 -13.28 -15.56 -0.07
CA GLY A 166 -12.04 -15.90 0.63
C GLY A 166 -11.05 -16.75 -0.18
N PHE A 167 -9.92 -17.08 0.43
CA PHE A 167 -8.79 -17.75 -0.24
C PHE A 167 -9.15 -19.15 -0.79
N LEU A 168 -9.70 -20.03 0.06
CA LEU A 168 -10.04 -21.40 -0.33
C LEU A 168 -11.14 -21.44 -1.39
N ASP A 169 -12.15 -20.58 -1.25
CA ASP A 169 -13.23 -20.46 -2.24
C ASP A 169 -12.70 -19.93 -3.58
N THR A 170 -11.80 -18.94 -3.56
CA THR A 170 -11.11 -18.47 -4.77
C THR A 170 -10.35 -19.60 -5.46
N LEU A 171 -9.59 -20.40 -4.70
CA LEU A 171 -8.82 -21.51 -5.25
C LEU A 171 -9.73 -22.57 -5.90
N SER A 172 -10.79 -22.97 -5.19
CA SER A 172 -11.77 -23.93 -5.70
C SER A 172 -12.45 -23.42 -6.99
N GLN A 173 -12.90 -22.16 -6.99
CA GLN A 173 -13.57 -21.57 -8.14
C GLN A 173 -12.64 -21.37 -9.34
N VAL A 174 -11.36 -21.05 -9.13
CA VAL A 174 -10.36 -20.99 -10.21
C VAL A 174 -10.19 -22.36 -10.87
N VAL A 175 -10.05 -23.42 -10.08
CA VAL A 175 -9.88 -24.79 -10.61
C VAL A 175 -11.12 -25.26 -11.37
N GLN A 176 -12.31 -25.03 -10.82
CA GLN A 176 -13.56 -25.45 -11.48
C GLN A 176 -13.85 -24.66 -12.76
N ASN A 177 -13.60 -23.35 -12.76
CA ASN A 177 -13.89 -22.48 -13.90
C ASN A 177 -12.72 -22.34 -14.87
N LEU A 178 -11.65 -23.12 -14.73
CA LEU A 178 -10.47 -23.04 -15.60
C LEU A 178 -10.83 -23.23 -17.09
N HIS A 179 -11.83 -24.05 -17.37
CA HIS A 179 -12.35 -24.28 -18.72
C HIS A 179 -13.04 -23.04 -19.35
N LYS A 180 -13.49 -22.08 -18.52
CA LYS A 180 -14.11 -20.82 -18.96
C LYS A 180 -13.10 -19.67 -19.04
N ALA A 181 -11.80 -19.95 -18.88
CA ALA A 181 -10.77 -18.93 -18.93
C ALA A 181 -10.72 -18.28 -20.32
N ARG A 182 -10.62 -16.95 -20.34
CA ARG A 182 -10.52 -16.18 -21.58
C ARG A 182 -9.06 -16.13 -22.00
N VAL A 183 -8.69 -16.94 -22.99
CA VAL A 183 -7.31 -17.05 -23.48
C VAL A 183 -6.74 -15.67 -23.86
N SER A 184 -7.55 -14.77 -24.41
CA SER A 184 -7.15 -13.39 -24.74
C SER A 184 -6.64 -12.61 -23.53
N ASP A 185 -7.37 -12.69 -22.41
CA ASP A 185 -7.05 -11.96 -21.18
C ASP A 185 -5.81 -12.58 -20.52
N SER A 186 -5.71 -13.92 -20.54
CA SER A 186 -4.54 -14.66 -20.05
C SER A 186 -3.26 -14.32 -20.80
N VAL A 187 -3.30 -14.29 -22.14
CA VAL A 187 -2.14 -13.95 -22.95
C VAL A 187 -1.71 -12.51 -22.70
N LEU A 188 -2.67 -11.58 -22.64
CA LEU A 188 -2.38 -10.18 -22.34
C LEU A 188 -1.75 -10.01 -20.96
N GLY A 189 -2.30 -10.66 -19.93
CA GLY A 189 -1.78 -10.60 -18.58
C GLY A 189 -0.38 -11.20 -18.46
N LEU A 190 -0.15 -12.38 -19.04
CA LEU A 190 1.16 -13.05 -19.02
C LEU A 190 2.23 -12.27 -19.80
N THR A 191 1.89 -11.73 -20.97
CA THR A 191 2.81 -10.89 -21.75
C THR A 191 3.17 -9.61 -21.01
N CYS A 192 2.20 -8.98 -20.35
CA CYS A 192 2.44 -7.80 -19.51
C CYS A 192 3.38 -8.12 -18.33
N ILE A 193 3.14 -9.23 -17.61
CA ILE A 193 4.02 -9.69 -16.53
C ILE A 193 5.44 -9.95 -17.07
N CYS A 194 5.56 -10.66 -18.19
CA CYS A 194 6.85 -10.96 -18.80
C CYS A 194 7.61 -9.68 -19.18
N LEU A 195 6.94 -8.73 -19.83
CA LEU A 195 7.50 -7.44 -20.22
C LEU A 195 7.97 -6.63 -19.00
N LEU A 196 7.15 -6.54 -17.95
CA LEU A 196 7.51 -5.81 -16.73
C LEU A 196 8.72 -6.44 -16.02
N LEU A 197 8.79 -7.78 -15.97
CA LEU A 197 9.95 -8.48 -15.41
C LEU A 197 11.21 -8.26 -16.26
N LEU A 198 11.07 -8.23 -17.59
CA LEU A 198 12.18 -7.97 -18.50
C LEU A 198 12.69 -6.53 -18.35
N LEU A 199 11.80 -5.53 -18.34
CA LEU A 199 12.17 -4.13 -18.10
C LEU A 199 12.84 -3.93 -16.73
N ARG A 200 12.35 -4.63 -15.70
CA ARG A 200 12.99 -4.62 -14.38
C ARG A 200 14.41 -5.18 -14.45
N LYS A 201 14.60 -6.29 -15.18
CA LYS A 201 15.92 -6.91 -15.37
C LYS A 201 16.87 -6.04 -16.19
N VAL A 202 16.39 -5.28 -17.16
CA VAL A 202 17.22 -4.34 -17.93
C VAL A 202 17.84 -3.28 -17.02
N LYS A 203 17.14 -2.81 -15.97
CA LYS A 203 17.71 -1.89 -14.97
C LYS A 203 18.89 -2.49 -14.19
N ASP A 204 18.89 -3.82 -14.01
CA ASP A 204 19.95 -4.54 -13.29
C ASP A 204 21.16 -4.84 -14.20
N ILE A 205 21.00 -4.73 -15.53
CA ILE A 205 22.13 -4.79 -16.48
C ILE A 205 22.90 -3.48 -16.33
N LYS A 206 23.85 -3.46 -15.38
CA LYS A 206 24.89 -2.43 -15.33
C LYS A 206 25.51 -2.34 -16.71
N LEU A 207 25.42 -1.17 -17.33
CA LEU A 207 26.30 -0.76 -18.42
C LEU A 207 27.73 -0.84 -17.89
N SER A 208 28.35 -2.01 -18.05
CA SER A 208 29.78 -2.23 -17.83
C SER A 208 30.53 -1.45 -18.90
N GLY A 209 30.67 -0.14 -18.69
CA GLY A 209 31.24 0.76 -19.70
C GLY A 209 31.21 2.24 -19.33
N SER A 210 31.44 2.60 -18.07
CA SER A 210 31.93 3.95 -17.73
C SER A 210 32.57 3.98 -16.34
N ASP A 211 33.52 3.07 -16.09
CA ASP A 211 34.68 3.39 -15.24
C ASP A 211 35.81 3.73 -16.20
N GLY A 212 35.98 5.03 -16.46
CA GLY A 212 36.84 5.50 -17.54
C GLY A 212 37.26 6.95 -17.41
N LYS A 213 37.80 7.32 -16.24
CA LYS A 213 38.86 8.32 -15.94
C LYS A 213 38.60 9.08 -14.65
#